data_AF-A0A3C0ZMI6-F1
#
_entry.id   AF-A0A3C0ZMI6-F1
#
_cell.length_a   1.000
_cell.length_b   1.000
_cell.length_c   1.000
_cell.angle_alpha   90.00
_cell.angle_beta   90.00
_cell.angle_gamma   90.00
#
_symmetry.space_group_name_H-M   'P 1'
#
loop_
_entity.id
_entity.type
_entity.pdbx_description
1 polymer ?
#
loop_
_entity_poly.entity_id
_entity_poly.type
_entity_poly.pdbx_seq_one_letter_code
_entity_poly.pdbx_strand_id
1 'polypeptide(L)'
;MVTNPPSLPFFALVACKIRQAKCYLLLYDLYPEVLVATGLVHPDAIAARLLGFLNDWLYNHMETIIVLGRDMYRIVERRMNRRNPSIVMIPNWADIDEITPQPRHGNA
;
A
#
# COMPACT_ATOMS: atom_id res chain seq x y z
N MET A 1 -2.50 16.61 3.00
CA MET A 1 -2.91 15.26 3.44
C MET A 1 -3.70 14.62 2.32
N VAL A 2 -3.09 13.67 1.61
CA VAL A 2 -3.75 12.92 0.53
C VAL A 2 -4.31 11.64 1.15
N THR A 3 -5.60 11.65 1.49
CA THR A 3 -6.27 10.46 2.03
C THR A 3 -6.68 9.59 0.84
N ASN A 4 -6.02 8.45 0.67
CA ASN A 4 -6.47 7.42 -0.26
C ASN A 4 -7.34 6.42 0.53
N PRO A 5 -8.67 6.53 0.51
CA PRO A 5 -9.50 5.62 1.28
C PRO A 5 -9.26 4.19 0.79
N PRO A 6 -9.23 3.17 1.68
CA PRO A 6 -8.90 1.79 1.30
C PRO A 6 -9.77 1.21 0.17
N SER A 7 -10.96 1.80 -0.05
CA SER A 7 -11.89 1.42 -1.12
C SER A 7 -11.56 2.03 -2.50
N LEU A 8 -10.85 3.16 -2.58
CA LEU A 8 -10.59 3.86 -3.85
C LEU A 8 -9.86 2.98 -4.89
N PRO A 9 -8.84 2.19 -4.54
CA PRO A 9 -8.16 1.32 -5.49
C PRO A 9 -9.10 0.35 -6.23
N PHE A 10 -10.15 -0.13 -5.57
CA PHE A 10 -11.13 -1.04 -6.17
C PHE A 10 -11.94 -0.33 -7.26
N PHE A 11 -12.41 0.89 -6.99
CA PHE A 11 -13.12 1.70 -7.97
C PHE A 11 -12.22 2.13 -9.13
N ALA A 12 -10.98 2.51 -8.83
CA ALA A 12 -9.98 2.85 -9.85
C ALA A 12 -9.70 1.66 -10.79
N LEU A 13 -9.53 0.47 -10.24
CA LEU A 13 -9.34 -0.75 -11.03
C LEU A 13 -10.52 -1.03 -11.97
N VAL A 14 -11.76 -0.89 -11.48
CA VAL A 14 -12.97 -1.06 -12.30
C VAL A 14 -13.00 -0.02 -13.42
N ALA A 15 -12.75 1.26 -13.11
CA ALA A 15 -12.71 2.33 -14.10
C ALA A 15 -11.63 2.08 -15.17
N CYS A 16 -10.43 1.67 -14.77
CA CYS A 16 -9.34 1.31 -15.69
C CYS A 16 -9.72 0.13 -16.58
N LYS A 17 -10.37 -0.92 -16.03
CA LYS A 17 -10.85 -2.06 -16.83
C LYS A 17 -11.88 -1.63 -17.87
N ILE A 18 -12.85 -0.79 -17.50
CA ILE A 18 -13.86 -0.26 -18.44
C ILE A 18 -13.22 0.56 -19.55
N ARG A 19 -12.16 1.32 -19.23
CA ARG A 19 -11.44 2.18 -20.17
C ARG A 19 -10.27 1.49 -20.88
N GLN A 20 -10.04 0.20 -20.65
CA GLN A 20 -8.87 -0.55 -21.13
C GLN A 20 -7.53 0.16 -20.84
N ALA A 21 -7.45 0.85 -19.68
CA ALA A 21 -6.29 1.59 -19.24
C ALA A 21 -5.44 0.75 -18.28
N LYS A 22 -4.14 1.06 -18.22
CA LYS A 22 -3.23 0.47 -17.23
C LYS A 22 -3.51 1.03 -15.85
N CYS A 23 -3.56 0.17 -14.84
CA CYS A 23 -3.84 0.56 -13.46
C CYS A 23 -2.59 0.39 -12.60
N TYR A 24 -2.07 1.51 -12.09
CA TYR A 24 -0.90 1.56 -11.20
C TYR A 24 -1.35 1.87 -9.78
N LEU A 25 -0.91 1.07 -8.81
CA LEU A 25 -1.30 1.22 -7.41
C LEU A 25 -0.11 1.67 -6.56
N LEU A 26 -0.19 2.87 -5.99
CA LEU A 26 0.76 3.34 -4.97
C LEU A 26 0.24 2.97 -3.57
N LEU A 27 1.01 2.15 -2.86
CA LEU A 27 0.68 1.70 -1.50
C LEU A 27 1.34 2.58 -0.46
N TYR A 28 0.52 3.19 0.40
CA TYR A 28 0.95 3.90 1.60
C TYR A 28 0.89 3.01 2.84
N ASP A 29 -0.16 2.20 2.96
CA ASP A 29 -0.41 1.32 4.08
C ASP A 29 -0.83 -0.07 3.60
N LEU A 30 -0.54 -1.09 4.41
CA LEU A 30 -0.90 -2.48 4.15
C LEU A 30 -1.95 -2.94 5.15
N TYR A 31 -3.12 -3.28 4.62
CA TYR A 31 -4.21 -3.88 5.38
C TYR A 31 -4.33 -5.35 5.01
N PRO A 32 -4.68 -6.25 5.94
CA PRO A 32 -4.95 -6.04 7.36
C PRO A 32 -3.68 -5.91 8.26
N GLU A 33 -2.46 -5.96 7.72
CA GLU A 33 -1.21 -6.01 8.50
C GLU A 33 -1.10 -4.94 9.57
N VAL A 34 -1.36 -3.68 9.20
CA VAL A 34 -1.29 -2.56 10.14
C VAL A 34 -2.30 -2.76 11.26
N LEU A 35 -3.54 -3.15 10.95
CA LEU A 35 -4.59 -3.35 11.96
C LEU A 35 -4.27 -4.50 12.93
N VAL A 36 -3.67 -5.57 12.40
CA VAL A 36 -3.23 -6.71 13.21
C VAL A 36 -2.04 -6.31 14.08
N ALA A 37 -1.06 -5.62 13.50
CA ALA A 37 0.14 -5.19 14.22
C ALA A 37 -0.16 -4.16 15.32
N THR A 38 -1.16 -3.29 15.13
CA THR A 38 -1.61 -2.34 16.15
C THR A 38 -2.58 -2.95 17.16
N GLY A 39 -2.92 -4.24 17.04
CA GLY A 39 -3.86 -4.93 17.93
C GLY A 39 -5.31 -4.45 17.80
N LEU A 40 -5.65 -3.69 16.75
CA LEU A 40 -7.01 -3.22 16.50
C LEU A 40 -7.93 -4.34 16.01
N VAL A 41 -7.37 -5.34 15.34
CA VAL A 41 -8.11 -6.50 14.84
C VAL A 41 -7.32 -7.77 15.15
N HIS A 42 -8.01 -8.80 15.65
CA HIS A 42 -7.41 -10.11 15.86
C HIS A 42 -7.06 -10.76 14.50
N PRO A 43 -5.89 -11.41 14.34
CA PRO A 43 -5.51 -12.07 13.08
C PRO A 43 -6.58 -13.02 12.52
N ASP A 44 -7.25 -13.76 13.42
CA ASP A 44 -8.29 -14.73 13.05
C ASP A 44 -9.70 -14.11 12.86
N ALA A 45 -9.85 -12.80 13.06
CA ALA A 45 -11.14 -12.15 12.88
C ALA A 45 -11.57 -12.25 11.41
N ILE A 46 -12.88 -12.50 11.20
CA ILE A 46 -13.48 -12.60 9.86
C ILE A 46 -13.19 -11.33 9.05
N ALA A 47 -13.20 -10.16 9.68
CA ALA A 47 -12.88 -8.88 9.05
C ALA A 47 -11.44 -8.83 8.53
N ALA A 48 -10.44 -9.28 9.29
CA ALA A 48 -9.05 -9.33 8.84
C ALA A 48 -8.89 -10.28 7.65
N ARG A 49 -9.53 -11.45 7.70
CA ARG A 49 -9.49 -12.43 6.61
C ARG A 49 -10.14 -11.89 5.34
N LEU A 50 -11.29 -11.22 5.46
CA LEU A 50 -12.00 -10.61 4.33
C LEU A 50 -11.19 -9.48 3.69
N LEU A 51 -10.63 -8.58 4.51
CA LEU A 51 -9.75 -7.52 4.01
C LEU A 51 -8.51 -8.07 3.33
N GLY A 52 -7.90 -9.10 3.91
CA GLY A 52 -6.76 -9.79 3.31
C GLY A 52 -7.11 -10.35 1.93
N PHE A 53 -8.21 -11.08 1.83
CA PHE A 53 -8.68 -11.63 0.55
C PHE A 53 -8.96 -10.55 -0.50
N LEU A 54 -9.61 -9.44 -0.12
CA LEU A 54 -9.90 -8.33 -1.03
C LEU A 54 -8.63 -7.65 -1.53
N ASN A 55 -7.63 -7.46 -0.66
CA ASN A 55 -6.35 -6.87 -1.05
C ASN A 55 -5.53 -7.81 -1.92
N ASP A 56 -5.51 -9.11 -1.61
CA ASP A 56 -4.84 -10.10 -2.47
C ASP A 56 -5.49 -10.11 -3.87
N TRP A 57 -6.82 -10.09 -3.94
CA TRP A 57 -7.53 -9.95 -5.21
C TRP A 57 -7.15 -8.67 -5.94
N LEU A 58 -7.15 -7.53 -5.25
CA LEU A 58 -6.81 -6.23 -5.82
C LEU A 58 -5.39 -6.24 -6.41
N TYR A 59 -4.41 -6.72 -5.64
CA TYR A 59 -3.01 -6.74 -6.03
C TYR A 59 -2.81 -7.58 -7.28
N ASN A 60 -3.40 -8.77 -7.36
CA ASN A 60 -3.29 -9.66 -8.52
C ASN A 60 -3.92 -9.08 -9.82
N HIS A 61 -4.69 -7.99 -9.74
CA HIS A 61 -5.36 -7.36 -10.89
C HIS A 61 -4.75 -6.02 -11.32
N MET A 62 -3.74 -5.52 -10.62
CA MET A 62 -3.03 -4.31 -11.03
C MET A 62 -2.08 -4.62 -12.20
N GLU A 63 -1.59 -3.58 -12.89
CA GLU A 63 -0.47 -3.70 -13.86
C GLU A 63 0.87 -3.58 -13.11
N THR A 64 0.95 -2.63 -12.18
CA THR A 64 2.15 -2.37 -11.37
C THR A 64 1.75 -1.87 -9.99
N ILE A 65 2.46 -2.35 -8.98
CA ILE A 65 2.32 -1.90 -7.60
C ILE A 65 3.59 -1.17 -7.19
N ILE A 66 3.43 0.05 -6.69
CA ILE A 66 4.51 0.90 -6.19
C ILE A 66 4.47 0.85 -4.67
N VAL A 67 5.60 0.47 -4.06
CA VAL A 67 5.76 0.39 -2.60
C VAL A 67 6.85 1.34 -2.12
N LEU A 68 6.69 1.85 -0.90
CA LEU A 68 7.57 2.88 -0.34
C LEU A 68 8.78 2.31 0.44
N GLY A 69 8.77 0.99 0.71
CA GLY A 69 9.81 0.38 1.53
C GLY A 69 9.98 -1.11 1.30
N ARG A 70 11.13 -1.62 1.75
CA ARG A 70 11.55 -3.03 1.58
C ARG A 70 10.60 -4.01 2.26
N ASP A 71 10.06 -3.65 3.42
CA ASP A 71 9.15 -4.55 4.13
C ASP A 71 7.78 -4.61 3.47
N MET A 72 7.29 -3.49 2.95
CA MET A 72 6.07 -3.47 2.15
C MET A 72 6.22 -4.32 0.90
N TYR A 73 7.37 -4.20 0.21
CA TYR A 73 7.70 -5.04 -0.93
C TYR A 73 7.56 -6.53 -0.60
N ARG A 74 8.21 -7.00 0.48
CA ARG A 74 8.19 -8.41 0.90
C ARG A 74 6.79 -8.89 1.29
N ILE A 75 5.98 -8.04 1.91
CA ILE A 75 4.61 -8.40 2.28
C ILE A 75 3.74 -8.56 1.03
N VAL A 76 3.80 -7.58 0.12
CA VAL A 76 3.05 -7.60 -1.14
C VAL A 76 3.48 -8.78 -2.02
N GLU A 77 4.79 -9.02 -2.14
CA GLU A 77 5.35 -10.14 -2.90
C GLU A 77 4.85 -11.50 -2.40
N ARG A 78 4.71 -11.69 -1.07
CA ARG A 78 4.19 -12.94 -0.48
C ARG A 78 2.70 -13.15 -0.72
N ARG A 79 1.93 -12.08 -0.87
CA ARG A 79 0.47 -12.11 -1.10
C ARG A 79 0.10 -12.32 -2.56
N MET A 80 1.01 -11.96 -3.46
CA MET A 80 0.77 -12.06 -4.89
C MET A 80 1.07 -13.46 -5.41
N ASN A 81 0.28 -13.89 -6.39
CA ASN A 81 0.61 -15.10 -7.14
C ASN A 81 1.82 -14.81 -8.04
N ARG A 82 2.66 -15.82 -8.28
CA ARG A 82 3.92 -15.68 -9.04
C ARG A 82 3.78 -15.19 -10.50
N ARG A 83 2.55 -14.93 -10.96
CA ARG A 83 2.24 -14.70 -12.38
C ARG A 83 1.72 -13.29 -12.72
N ASN A 84 1.48 -12.37 -11.78
CA ASN A 84 1.11 -10.95 -12.04
C ASN A 84 0.99 -10.16 -10.71
N PRO A 85 1.05 -8.81 -10.67
CA PRO A 85 1.80 -7.78 -11.43
C PRO A 85 3.29 -7.54 -11.09
N SER A 86 3.92 -6.55 -11.75
CA SER A 86 5.23 -6.00 -11.36
C SER A 86 5.14 -5.21 -10.04
N ILE A 87 6.16 -5.36 -9.18
CA ILE A 87 6.31 -4.58 -7.94
C ILE A 87 7.55 -3.71 -8.08
N VAL A 88 7.39 -2.39 -7.88
CA VAL A 88 8.47 -1.40 -7.95
C VAL A 88 8.58 -0.68 -6.61
N MET A 89 9.80 -0.55 -6.08
CA MET A 89 10.05 0.20 -4.86
C MET A 89 10.47 1.63 -5.19
N ILE A 90 9.69 2.61 -4.78
CA ILE A 90 10.00 4.05 -4.88
C ILE A 90 9.94 4.61 -3.45
N PRO A 91 11.08 4.78 -2.76
CA PRO A 91 11.07 5.26 -1.39
C PRO A 91 10.65 6.74 -1.33
N ASN A 92 10.04 7.11 -0.21
CA ASN A 92 9.82 8.52 0.10
C ASN A 92 11.17 9.27 0.14
N TRP A 93 11.13 10.50 -0.31
CA TRP A 93 12.25 11.44 -0.31
C TRP A 93 11.85 12.70 0.47
N ALA A 94 12.85 13.45 0.89
CA ALA A 94 12.69 14.71 1.59
C ALA A 94 13.38 15.83 0.81
N ASP A 95 12.87 17.04 0.94
CA ASP A 95 13.55 18.23 0.43
C ASP A 95 14.79 18.51 1.30
N ILE A 96 15.96 18.58 0.65
CA ILE A 96 17.24 18.78 1.32
C ILE A 96 17.50 20.25 1.70
N ASP A 97 16.77 21.17 1.09
CA ASP A 97 16.85 22.60 1.39
C ASP A 97 15.91 22.95 2.56
N GLU A 98 14.78 22.25 2.68
CA GLU A 98 13.84 22.41 3.80
C GLU A 98 14.27 21.62 5.04
N ILE A 99 14.71 20.37 4.88
CA ILE A 99 15.10 19.50 6.00
C ILE A 99 16.60 19.62 6.28
N THR A 100 16.96 20.54 7.16
CA THR A 100 18.33 20.76 7.62
C THR A 100 18.52 20.39 9.09
N PRO A 101 19.72 19.94 9.52
CA PRO A 101 19.98 19.67 10.94
C PRO A 101 19.82 20.93 11.80
N GLN A 102 18.99 20.87 12.83
CA GLN A 102 18.77 21.97 13.79
C GLN A 102 19.12 21.55 15.23
N PRO A 103 19.59 22.46 16.09
CA PRO A 103 19.84 22.18 17.50
C PRO A 103 18.55 21.79 18.24
N ARG A 104 18.65 20.78 19.13
CA ARG A 104 17.51 20.23 19.89
C ARG A 104 16.72 21.26 20.71
N HIS A 105 17.33 22.38 21.10
CA HIS A 105 16.69 23.41 21.95
C HIS A 105 15.45 24.07 21.35
N GLY A 106 15.17 23.88 20.04
CA GLY A 106 13.97 24.40 19.36
C GLY A 106 12.82 23.38 19.16
N ASN A 107 12.99 22.12 19.59
CA ASN A 107 11.94 21.10 19.46
C ASN A 107 11.05 21.15 20.71
N ALA A 108 10.17 22.15 20.79
CA ALA A 108 9.10 22.19 21.80
C ALA A 108 8.05 21.12 21.52
#